data_AF-R7LTI3-F1
#
_entry.id   AF-R7LTI3-F1
#
_cell.length_a   1.000
_cell.length_b   1.000
_cell.length_c   1.000
_cell.angle_alpha   90.00
_cell.angle_beta   90.00
_cell.angle_gamma   90.00
#
_symmetry.space_group_name_H-M   'P 1'
#
loop_
_entity.id
_entity.type
_entity.pdbx_description
1 polymer ?
#
loop_
_entity_poly.entity_id
_entity_poly.type
_entity_poly.pdbx_seq_one_letter_code
_entity_poly.pdbx_strand_id
1 'polypeptide(L)'
;MIPKITASTVYSKLGDNSSLVPLAIKDIANSCGLTAASYMSGDNAEGKDRFIDEFGTQAIWLWGIPVYKKLLDIALFKQAKLDPEVDARILKNKDILQAAKEMAPTESIKNSLKAVAENQSKFKALTVAKFAASTILTAGTYLGLTKFRHNYTESKIKKDYFEKMKKQQMNGYNTENIPFSSAFSHVHKQNKNSKNVAFTGGVQDFIFDPVKNLMLVDGAITGERLTHAKNPQDFLGYVIKEGFFWAFMYFAGPTLSKALEKFADQKGKSIDLDSRVIFGKDLEKAFNGKDSGIMPKQIQEFKKAAKSDLELYKFAVKPENKNLIIKMAKDSGIITLADGSELVDTRKYIDLKELRGICDKAEKLFTQYKKSEQPLDEFLKSVRSLKKASILKNIGACIGALGIIAPAIMLGLRKLNPDYQVRKDIEKKLANQQA
;
A
#
# COMPACT_ATOMS: atom_id res chain seq x y z
N MET A 1 14.30 8.05 23.02
CA MET A 1 13.72 6.82 23.63
C MET A 1 13.17 5.94 22.51
N ILE A 2 13.73 4.74 22.30
CA ILE A 2 13.12 3.74 21.41
C ILE A 2 11.87 3.23 22.15
N PRO A 3 10.65 3.37 21.60
CA PRO A 3 9.44 2.89 22.27
C PRO A 3 9.56 1.39 22.54
N LYS A 4 9.22 0.96 23.76
CA LYS A 4 9.23 -0.46 24.12
C LYS A 4 8.27 -1.20 23.18
N ILE A 5 8.81 -2.08 22.33
CA ILE A 5 8.02 -2.87 21.39
C ILE A 5 7.25 -3.90 22.22
N THR A 6 5.93 -3.71 22.35
CA THR A 6 5.04 -4.69 22.98
C THR A 6 4.22 -5.39 21.90
N ALA A 7 3.64 -6.56 22.22
CA ALA A 7 2.71 -7.23 21.32
C ALA A 7 1.56 -6.28 20.90
N SER A 8 1.06 -5.46 21.82
CA SER A 8 0.07 -4.41 21.54
C SER A 8 0.59 -3.40 20.50
N THR A 9 1.82 -2.92 20.65
CA THR A 9 2.46 -1.99 19.71
C THR A 9 2.62 -2.60 18.31
N VAL A 10 2.95 -3.91 18.23
CA VAL A 10 3.07 -4.63 16.95
C VAL A 10 1.70 -4.76 16.28
N TYR A 11 0.69 -5.26 16.98
CA TYR A 11 -0.66 -5.43 16.40
C TYR A 11 -1.30 -4.10 16.05
N SER A 12 -1.01 -3.04 16.81
CA SER A 12 -1.48 -1.69 16.49
C SER A 12 -0.90 -1.16 15.19
N LYS A 13 0.36 -1.49 14.87
CA LYS A 13 0.97 -1.13 13.58
C LYS A 13 0.51 -2.02 12.43
N LEU A 14 0.27 -3.30 12.70
CA LEU A 14 -0.15 -4.29 11.69
C LEU A 14 -1.64 -4.18 11.33
N GLY A 15 -2.48 -3.68 12.24
CA GLY A 15 -3.91 -3.45 12.02
C GLY A 15 -4.26 -1.99 11.72
N ASP A 16 -3.25 -1.13 11.53
CA ASP A 16 -3.42 0.27 11.16
C ASP A 16 -3.75 0.37 9.67
N ASN A 17 -4.97 0.82 9.38
CA ASN A 17 -5.47 0.97 8.00
C ASN A 17 -4.81 2.11 7.23
N SER A 18 -4.11 3.01 7.91
CA SER A 18 -3.35 4.12 7.33
C SER A 18 -1.85 3.80 7.15
N SER A 19 -1.41 2.63 7.62
CA SER A 19 -0.01 2.23 7.56
C SER A 19 0.31 1.42 6.31
N LEU A 20 1.49 1.68 5.72
CA LEU A 20 2.04 0.84 4.65
C LEU A 20 2.74 -0.41 5.17
N VAL A 21 3.01 -0.51 6.48
CA VAL A 21 3.74 -1.62 7.09
C VAL A 21 3.10 -2.99 6.79
N PRO A 22 1.77 -3.18 6.91
CA PRO A 22 1.14 -4.46 6.59
C PRO A 22 1.31 -4.84 5.12
N LEU A 23 1.23 -3.88 4.19
CA LEU A 23 1.47 -4.14 2.77
C LEU A 23 2.93 -4.47 2.51
N ALA A 24 3.86 -3.70 3.09
CA ALA A 24 5.30 -3.94 2.96
C ALA A 24 5.69 -5.35 3.42
N ILE A 25 5.15 -5.83 4.55
CA ILE A 25 5.45 -7.18 5.04
C ILE A 25 4.94 -8.26 4.07
N LYS A 26 3.73 -8.10 3.52
CA LYS A 26 3.18 -9.03 2.53
C LYS A 26 4.02 -9.04 1.26
N ASP A 27 4.50 -7.88 0.82
CA ASP A 27 5.36 -7.72 -0.35
C ASP A 27 6.78 -8.29 -0.14
N ILE A 28 7.37 -8.15 1.06
CA ILE A 28 8.62 -8.85 1.43
C ILE A 28 8.42 -10.36 1.31
N ALA A 29 7.33 -10.89 1.84
CA ALA A 29 7.06 -12.33 1.77
C ALA A 29 6.93 -12.82 0.32
N ASN A 30 6.21 -12.06 -0.51
CA ASN A 30 6.12 -12.31 -1.95
C ASN A 30 7.52 -12.32 -2.61
N SER A 31 8.31 -11.27 -2.38
CA SER A 31 9.65 -11.07 -2.93
C SER A 31 10.60 -12.21 -2.55
N CYS A 32 10.61 -12.58 -1.26
CA CYS A 32 11.40 -13.70 -0.74
C CYS A 32 10.99 -15.04 -1.36
N GLY A 33 9.69 -15.34 -1.38
CA GLY A 33 9.17 -16.60 -1.91
C GLY A 33 9.49 -16.78 -3.39
N LEU A 34 9.23 -15.75 -4.21
CA LEU A 34 9.50 -15.77 -5.65
C LEU A 34 10.99 -15.88 -5.96
N THR A 35 11.82 -15.16 -5.21
CA THR A 35 13.28 -15.22 -5.34
C THR A 35 13.79 -16.61 -4.97
N ALA A 36 13.36 -17.17 -3.84
CA ALA A 36 13.76 -18.50 -3.40
C ALA A 36 13.36 -19.58 -4.42
N ALA A 37 12.12 -19.54 -4.93
CA ALA A 37 11.66 -20.40 -6.01
C ALA A 37 12.55 -20.31 -7.26
N SER A 38 12.97 -19.10 -7.63
CA SER A 38 13.84 -18.87 -8.80
C SER A 38 15.28 -19.35 -8.58
N TYR A 39 15.76 -19.46 -7.35
CA TYR A 39 17.04 -20.15 -7.07
C TYR A 39 16.87 -21.67 -7.05
N MET A 40 15.74 -22.17 -6.55
CA MET A 40 15.42 -23.59 -6.49
C MET A 40 15.16 -24.22 -7.87
N SER A 41 14.85 -23.42 -8.91
CA SER A 41 14.74 -23.89 -10.29
C SER A 41 16.07 -24.32 -10.90
N GLY A 42 17.21 -23.95 -10.29
CA GLY A 42 18.54 -24.45 -10.65
C GLY A 42 19.42 -23.50 -11.48
N ASP A 43 18.92 -22.33 -11.91
CA ASP A 43 19.72 -21.32 -12.61
C ASP A 43 20.04 -20.10 -11.73
N ASN A 44 21.31 -19.95 -11.36
CA ASN A 44 21.78 -18.82 -10.56
C ASN A 44 21.58 -17.44 -11.22
N ALA A 45 21.50 -17.36 -12.55
CA ALA A 45 21.19 -16.11 -13.24
C ALA A 45 19.71 -15.77 -13.12
N GLU A 46 18.82 -16.77 -13.14
CA GLU A 46 17.38 -16.57 -12.90
C GLU A 46 17.12 -16.08 -11.47
N GLY A 47 17.72 -16.72 -10.46
CA GLY A 47 17.58 -16.28 -9.06
C GLY A 47 18.07 -14.84 -8.82
N LYS A 48 19.18 -14.44 -9.47
CA LYS A 48 19.71 -13.05 -9.36
C LYS A 48 18.87 -12.04 -10.12
N ASP A 49 18.38 -12.41 -11.30
CA ASP A 49 17.44 -11.60 -12.08
C ASP A 49 16.15 -11.34 -11.28
N ARG A 50 15.58 -12.40 -10.69
CA ARG A 50 14.39 -12.32 -9.83
C ARG A 50 14.64 -11.47 -8.59
N PHE A 51 15.77 -11.66 -7.90
CA PHE A 51 16.12 -10.83 -6.74
C PHE A 51 16.14 -9.33 -7.06
N ILE A 52 16.77 -8.93 -8.18
CA ILE A 52 16.84 -7.53 -8.61
C ILE A 52 15.45 -7.01 -8.97
N ASP A 53 14.63 -7.80 -9.67
CA ASP A 53 13.25 -7.44 -9.99
C ASP A 53 12.43 -7.24 -8.72
N GLU A 54 12.34 -8.23 -7.83
CA GLU A 54 11.48 -8.17 -6.65
C GLU A 54 11.89 -7.06 -5.67
N PHE A 55 13.14 -7.06 -5.20
CA PHE A 55 13.58 -6.11 -4.17
C PHE A 55 13.85 -4.71 -4.74
N GLY A 56 14.27 -4.61 -6.00
CA GLY A 56 14.38 -3.32 -6.68
C GLY A 56 13.01 -2.67 -6.87
N THR A 57 12.01 -3.46 -7.27
CA THR A 57 10.62 -2.99 -7.36
C THR A 57 10.09 -2.56 -6.01
N GLN A 58 10.31 -3.36 -4.97
CA GLN A 58 9.87 -3.03 -3.62
C GLN A 58 10.43 -1.67 -3.15
N ALA A 59 11.70 -1.40 -3.42
CA ALA A 59 12.32 -0.13 -3.07
C ALA A 59 11.64 1.05 -3.82
N ILE A 60 11.37 0.89 -5.12
CA ILE A 60 10.67 1.89 -5.93
C ILE A 60 9.22 2.06 -5.46
N TRP A 61 8.55 0.97 -5.10
CA TRP A 61 7.18 0.95 -4.62
C TRP A 61 7.03 1.69 -3.30
N LEU A 62 7.91 1.43 -2.33
CA LEU A 62 7.90 2.10 -1.02
C LEU A 62 8.32 3.58 -1.09
N TRP A 63 9.31 3.91 -1.92
CA TRP A 63 10.00 5.20 -1.83
C TRP A 63 9.86 6.10 -3.05
N GLY A 64 9.50 5.57 -4.21
CA GLY A 64 9.43 6.33 -5.47
C GLY A 64 8.49 7.53 -5.37
N ILE A 65 7.19 7.29 -5.13
CA ILE A 65 6.22 8.38 -4.99
C ILE A 65 6.63 9.36 -3.87
N PRO A 66 6.96 8.93 -2.63
CA PRO A 66 7.38 9.84 -1.58
C PRO A 66 8.59 10.72 -1.94
N VAL A 67 9.62 10.15 -2.54
CA VAL A 67 10.84 10.88 -2.94
C VAL A 67 10.52 11.88 -4.04
N TYR A 68 9.82 11.45 -5.10
CA TYR A 68 9.46 12.36 -6.19
C TYR A 68 8.49 13.46 -5.74
N LYS A 69 7.54 13.18 -4.86
CA LYS A 69 6.69 14.21 -4.25
C LYS A 69 7.53 15.26 -3.53
N LYS A 70 8.52 14.87 -2.72
CA LYS A 70 9.44 15.82 -2.04
C LYS A 70 10.27 16.66 -3.01
N LEU A 71 10.78 16.05 -4.08
CA LEU A 71 11.52 16.78 -5.12
C LEU A 71 10.62 17.80 -5.84
N LEU A 72 9.38 17.40 -6.17
CA LEU A 72 8.40 18.26 -6.82
C LEU A 72 7.88 19.37 -5.89
N ASP A 73 7.88 19.16 -4.57
CA ASP A 73 7.58 20.22 -3.59
C ASP A 73 8.60 21.36 -3.68
N ILE A 74 9.88 21.01 -3.80
CA ILE A 74 10.96 21.99 -3.97
C ILE A 74 10.86 22.65 -5.35
N ALA A 75 10.62 21.88 -6.40
CA ALA A 75 10.63 22.39 -7.77
C ALA A 75 9.39 23.26 -8.10
N LEU A 76 8.20 22.83 -7.69
CA LEU A 76 6.92 23.45 -8.09
C LEU A 76 6.36 24.40 -7.03
N PHE A 77 6.30 23.95 -5.77
CA PHE A 77 5.57 24.66 -4.72
C PHE A 77 6.41 25.77 -4.07
N LYS A 78 7.70 25.52 -3.84
CA LYS A 78 8.63 26.56 -3.34
C LYS A 78 8.69 27.78 -4.26
N GLN A 79 8.72 27.57 -5.57
CA GLN A 79 8.70 28.66 -6.56
C GLN A 79 7.34 29.38 -6.58
N ALA A 80 6.25 28.63 -6.41
CA ALA A 80 4.91 29.20 -6.35
C ALA A 80 4.61 29.96 -5.04
N LYS A 81 5.49 29.90 -4.04
CA LYS A 81 5.26 30.40 -2.67
C LYS A 81 3.98 29.83 -2.04
N LEU A 82 3.68 28.57 -2.35
CA LEU A 82 2.52 27.85 -1.81
C LEU A 82 3.02 26.68 -0.97
N ASP A 83 2.35 26.44 0.16
CA ASP A 83 2.70 25.36 1.09
C ASP A 83 2.18 24.01 0.55
N PRO A 84 3.06 23.07 0.13
CA PRO A 84 2.65 21.77 -0.38
C PRO A 84 2.04 20.84 0.67
N GLU A 85 2.15 21.18 1.96
CA GLU A 85 1.58 20.39 3.05
C GLU A 85 0.08 20.61 3.23
N VAL A 86 -0.47 21.67 2.62
CA VAL A 86 -1.91 21.93 2.60
C VAL A 86 -2.64 20.88 1.77
N ASP A 87 -3.67 20.27 2.35
CA ASP A 87 -4.51 19.32 1.66
C ASP A 87 -5.51 20.07 0.77
N ALA A 88 -5.41 19.87 -0.55
CA ALA A 88 -6.27 20.56 -1.51
C ALA A 88 -7.77 20.23 -1.35
N ARG A 89 -8.14 19.16 -0.63
CA ARG A 89 -9.54 18.82 -0.34
C ARG A 89 -10.22 19.82 0.59
N ILE A 90 -9.47 20.52 1.45
CA ILE A 90 -10.02 21.59 2.30
C ILE A 90 -10.64 22.71 1.45
N LEU A 91 -10.10 22.94 0.24
CA LEU A 91 -10.60 23.95 -0.70
C LEU A 91 -11.95 23.61 -1.35
N LYS A 92 -12.57 22.47 -1.01
CA LYS A 92 -13.92 22.11 -1.49
C LYS A 92 -15.01 22.83 -0.70
N ASN A 93 -14.80 23.07 0.60
CA ASN A 93 -15.78 23.68 1.48
C ASN A 93 -15.25 25.01 2.01
N LYS A 94 -15.86 26.11 1.60
CA LYS A 94 -15.43 27.47 1.95
C LYS A 94 -15.53 27.76 3.45
N ASP A 95 -16.57 27.26 4.10
CA ASP A 95 -16.80 27.49 5.53
C ASP A 95 -15.77 26.73 6.38
N ILE A 96 -15.46 25.49 6.00
CA ILE A 96 -14.39 24.70 6.64
C ILE A 96 -13.03 25.35 6.40
N LEU A 97 -12.74 25.84 5.19
CA LEU A 97 -11.51 26.56 4.91
C LEU A 97 -11.39 27.84 5.76
N GLN A 98 -12.49 28.55 5.98
CA GLN A 98 -12.51 29.73 6.85
C GLN A 98 -12.22 29.33 8.30
N ALA A 99 -12.90 28.32 8.83
CA ALA A 99 -12.65 27.80 10.17
C ALA A 99 -11.20 27.29 10.34
N ALA A 100 -10.64 26.62 9.32
CA ALA A 100 -9.26 26.13 9.32
C ALA A 100 -8.23 27.26 9.48
N LYS A 101 -8.49 28.42 8.86
CA LYS A 101 -7.65 29.62 8.98
C LYS A 101 -7.78 30.27 10.35
N GLU A 102 -9.00 30.37 10.87
CA GLU A 102 -9.28 30.99 12.17
C GLU A 102 -8.72 30.17 13.34
N MET A 103 -8.80 28.85 13.22
CA MET A 103 -8.37 27.90 14.26
C MET A 103 -6.98 27.33 14.00
N ALA A 104 -6.21 27.95 13.12
CA ALA A 104 -4.85 27.54 12.80
C ALA A 104 -3.96 27.55 14.05
N PRO A 105 -3.20 26.47 14.33
CA PRO A 105 -2.41 26.36 15.56
C PRO A 105 -1.19 27.27 15.57
N THR A 106 -0.76 27.78 14.40
CA THR A 106 0.34 28.74 14.27
C THR A 106 0.05 29.78 13.19
N GLU A 107 0.68 30.95 13.30
CA GLU A 107 0.54 32.01 12.29
C GLU A 107 1.13 31.58 10.93
N SER A 108 2.16 30.73 10.93
CA SER A 108 2.71 30.12 9.70
C SER A 108 1.65 29.31 8.96
N ILE A 109 0.96 28.40 9.68
CA ILE A 109 -0.11 27.57 9.12
C ILE A 109 -1.26 28.44 8.60
N LYS A 110 -1.64 29.47 9.36
CA LYS A 110 -2.67 30.43 8.96
C LYS A 110 -2.31 31.15 7.65
N ASN A 111 -1.08 31.62 7.54
CA ASN A 111 -0.59 32.31 6.35
C ASN A 111 -0.48 31.38 5.15
N SER A 112 -0.03 30.13 5.34
CA SER A 112 -0.07 29.09 4.30
C SER A 112 -1.49 28.89 3.76
N LEU A 113 -2.48 28.74 4.66
CA LEU A 113 -3.88 28.57 4.28
C LEU A 113 -4.45 29.79 3.56
N LYS A 114 -4.09 31.02 3.95
CA LYS A 114 -4.47 32.25 3.24
C LYS A 114 -3.89 32.29 1.82
N ALA A 115 -2.58 32.06 1.68
CA ALA A 115 -1.90 32.08 0.38
C ALA A 115 -2.51 31.05 -0.59
N VAL A 116 -2.82 29.85 -0.09
CA VAL A 116 -3.49 28.81 -0.88
C VAL A 116 -4.94 29.18 -1.19
N ALA A 117 -5.68 29.79 -0.26
CA ALA A 117 -7.05 30.25 -0.47
C ALA A 117 -7.15 31.37 -1.52
N GLU A 118 -6.14 32.21 -1.66
CA GLU A 118 -6.04 33.25 -2.70
C GLU A 118 -5.66 32.65 -4.07
N ASN A 119 -4.91 31.54 -4.08
CA ASN A 119 -4.37 30.91 -5.28
C ASN A 119 -4.97 29.52 -5.57
N GLN A 120 -6.24 29.29 -5.26
CA GLN A 120 -6.83 27.93 -5.24
C GLN A 120 -6.69 27.16 -6.55
N SER A 121 -6.95 27.82 -7.69
CA SER A 121 -6.87 27.17 -9.00
C SER A 121 -5.45 26.69 -9.28
N LYS A 122 -4.47 27.59 -9.07
CA LYS A 122 -3.05 27.26 -9.21
C LYS A 122 -2.63 26.15 -8.26
N PHE A 123 -3.05 26.23 -6.99
CA PHE A 123 -2.73 25.21 -6.00
C PHE A 123 -3.28 23.84 -6.39
N LYS A 124 -4.57 23.75 -6.76
CA LYS A 124 -5.22 22.50 -7.22
C LYS A 124 -4.51 21.92 -8.44
N ALA A 125 -4.17 22.76 -9.42
CA ALA A 125 -3.43 22.35 -10.60
C ALA A 125 -2.04 21.80 -10.24
N LEU A 126 -1.30 22.48 -9.35
CA LEU A 126 0.00 22.01 -8.88
C LEU A 126 -0.09 20.71 -8.07
N THR A 127 -1.13 20.51 -7.26
CA THR A 127 -1.35 19.26 -6.52
C THR A 127 -1.58 18.08 -7.47
N VAL A 128 -2.42 18.26 -8.50
CA VAL A 128 -2.67 17.25 -9.52
C VAL A 128 -1.40 16.98 -10.34
N ALA A 129 -0.69 18.04 -10.75
CA ALA A 129 0.56 17.93 -11.50
C ALA A 129 1.65 17.20 -10.70
N LYS A 130 1.82 17.54 -9.41
CA LYS A 130 2.73 16.85 -8.48
C LYS A 130 2.42 15.37 -8.41
N PHE A 131 1.13 15.02 -8.24
CA PHE A 131 0.73 13.62 -8.19
C PHE A 131 1.06 12.90 -9.50
N ALA A 132 0.55 13.39 -10.63
CA ALA A 132 0.75 12.78 -11.94
C ALA A 132 2.24 12.64 -12.28
N ALA A 133 3.03 13.70 -12.09
CA ALA A 133 4.46 13.67 -12.33
C ALA A 133 5.18 12.69 -11.39
N SER A 134 4.82 12.63 -10.10
CA SER A 134 5.43 11.65 -9.17
C SER A 134 5.15 10.21 -9.56
N THR A 135 3.94 9.90 -10.04
CA THR A 135 3.57 8.56 -10.51
C THR A 135 4.31 8.22 -11.80
N ILE A 136 4.36 9.14 -12.78
CA ILE A 136 5.07 8.94 -14.05
C ILE A 136 6.57 8.74 -13.80
N LEU A 137 7.18 9.56 -12.94
CA LEU A 137 8.59 9.42 -12.59
C LEU A 137 8.86 8.07 -11.92
N THR A 138 8.01 7.66 -10.98
CA THR A 138 8.11 6.34 -10.32
C THR A 138 8.03 5.18 -11.33
N ALA A 139 7.06 5.22 -12.24
CA ALA A 139 6.94 4.22 -13.30
C ALA A 139 8.16 4.26 -14.25
N GLY A 140 8.68 5.45 -14.55
CA GLY A 140 9.91 5.65 -15.31
C GLY A 140 11.14 5.05 -14.64
N THR A 141 11.26 5.18 -13.31
CA THR A 141 12.31 4.52 -12.51
C THR A 141 12.21 3.01 -12.62
N TYR A 142 10.98 2.47 -12.60
CA TYR A 142 10.75 1.05 -12.78
C TYR A 142 11.19 0.57 -14.17
N LEU A 143 10.83 1.29 -15.24
CA LEU A 143 11.32 1.01 -16.59
C LEU A 143 12.86 1.03 -16.66
N GLY A 144 13.50 1.98 -15.96
CA GLY A 144 14.95 2.03 -15.82
C GLY A 144 15.53 0.79 -15.14
N LEU A 145 14.89 0.35 -14.06
CA LEU A 145 15.25 -0.90 -13.35
C LEU A 145 15.09 -2.12 -14.26
N THR A 146 14.00 -2.24 -15.02
CA THR A 146 13.79 -3.35 -15.95
C THR A 146 14.90 -3.41 -17.00
N LYS A 147 15.23 -2.26 -17.62
CA LYS A 147 16.35 -2.18 -18.58
C LYS A 147 17.69 -2.54 -17.95
N PHE A 148 17.99 -2.01 -16.77
CA PHE A 148 19.21 -2.33 -16.03
C PHE A 148 19.31 -3.84 -15.75
N ARG A 149 18.23 -4.43 -15.23
CA ARG A 149 18.15 -5.87 -14.94
C ARG A 149 18.38 -6.70 -16.20
N HIS A 150 17.71 -6.38 -17.31
CA HIS A 150 17.88 -7.10 -18.57
C HIS A 150 19.35 -7.07 -19.03
N ASN A 151 19.98 -5.90 -19.02
CA ASN A 151 21.38 -5.75 -19.40
C ASN A 151 22.32 -6.50 -18.45
N TYR A 152 22.05 -6.46 -17.14
CA TYR A 152 22.81 -7.18 -16.13
C TYR A 152 22.74 -8.70 -16.35
N THR A 153 21.53 -9.24 -16.50
CA THR A 153 21.29 -10.67 -16.71
C THR A 153 21.91 -11.15 -18.02
N GLU A 154 21.75 -10.39 -19.10
CA GLU A 154 22.36 -10.69 -20.39
C GLU A 154 23.89 -10.68 -20.31
N SER A 155 24.48 -9.67 -19.69
CA SER A 155 25.94 -9.57 -19.52
C SER A 155 26.51 -10.74 -18.72
N LYS A 156 25.76 -11.18 -17.69
CA LYS A 156 26.14 -12.32 -16.86
C LYS A 156 26.06 -13.64 -17.63
N ILE A 157 24.97 -13.86 -18.37
CA ILE A 157 24.80 -15.06 -19.20
C ILE A 157 25.87 -15.11 -20.30
N LYS A 158 26.18 -13.97 -20.94
CA LYS A 158 27.28 -13.86 -21.90
C LYS A 158 28.62 -14.26 -21.27
N LYS A 159 28.93 -13.73 -20.09
CA LYS A 159 30.15 -14.07 -19.36
C LYS A 159 30.22 -15.56 -19.05
N ASP A 160 29.15 -16.14 -18.50
CA ASP A 160 29.04 -17.58 -18.22
C ASP A 160 29.25 -18.42 -19.50
N TYR A 161 28.63 -18.01 -20.62
CA TYR A 161 28.75 -18.68 -21.91
C TYR A 161 30.19 -18.68 -22.43
N PHE A 162 30.86 -17.53 -22.45
CA PHE A 162 32.26 -17.44 -22.89
C PHE A 162 33.22 -18.16 -21.94
N GLU A 163 32.97 -18.16 -20.63
CA GLU A 163 33.76 -18.95 -19.68
C GLU A 163 33.57 -20.46 -19.91
N LYS A 164 32.35 -20.92 -20.21
CA LYS A 164 32.07 -22.31 -20.60
C LYS A 164 32.76 -22.66 -21.92
N MET A 165 32.68 -21.80 -22.94
CA MET A 165 33.34 -22.02 -24.23
C MET A 165 34.87 -22.06 -24.10
N LYS A 166 35.48 -21.19 -23.28
CA LYS A 166 36.93 -21.23 -22.98
C LYS A 166 37.33 -22.53 -22.27
N LYS A 167 36.48 -23.05 -21.39
CA LYS A 167 36.68 -24.33 -20.71
C LYS A 167 36.43 -25.54 -21.65
N GLN A 168 35.53 -25.40 -22.62
CA GLN A 168 35.24 -26.41 -23.64
C GLN A 168 36.27 -26.41 -24.78
N GLN A 169 36.96 -25.30 -25.06
CA GLN A 169 38.13 -25.29 -25.95
C GLN A 169 39.33 -26.12 -25.42
N MET A 170 39.24 -26.67 -24.20
CA MET A 170 40.18 -27.64 -23.62
C MET A 170 39.70 -29.10 -23.68
N ASN A 171 38.55 -29.42 -24.30
CA ASN A 171 38.13 -30.80 -24.56
C ASN A 171 37.15 -30.87 -25.75
N GLY A 172 37.53 -31.68 -26.74
CA GLY A 172 37.02 -31.68 -28.10
C GLY A 172 35.51 -31.92 -28.31
N TYR A 173 35.12 -31.50 -29.51
CA TYR A 173 33.81 -31.48 -30.16
C TYR A 173 32.96 -32.77 -30.04
N ASN A 174 31.63 -32.58 -30.06
CA ASN A 174 30.79 -33.10 -31.15
C ASN A 174 29.46 -32.34 -31.25
N THR A 175 29.10 -32.00 -32.49
CA THR A 175 27.87 -31.32 -32.91
C THR A 175 26.85 -32.33 -33.41
N GLU A 176 25.60 -32.21 -32.94
CA GLU A 176 24.42 -32.75 -33.64
C GLU A 176 23.34 -31.67 -33.73
N ASN A 177 22.86 -31.47 -34.96
CA ASN A 177 21.75 -30.57 -35.29
C ASN A 177 20.42 -31.22 -34.93
N ILE A 178 19.50 -30.46 -34.30
CA ILE A 178 18.09 -30.82 -34.19
C ILE A 178 17.26 -29.68 -34.81
N PRO A 179 16.34 -29.97 -35.76
CA PRO A 179 15.62 -28.95 -36.50
C PRO A 179 14.53 -28.26 -35.67
N PHE A 180 14.29 -27.00 -36.01
CA PHE A 180 13.28 -26.10 -35.45
C PHE A 180 11.85 -26.60 -35.77
N SER A 181 11.05 -26.92 -34.75
CA SER A 181 9.62 -27.20 -34.94
C SER A 181 8.78 -25.91 -34.94
N SER A 182 7.94 -25.81 -35.95
CA SER A 182 7.05 -24.71 -36.30
C SER A 182 5.74 -24.72 -35.50
N ALA A 183 5.80 -24.45 -34.19
CA ALA A 183 4.62 -24.52 -33.32
C ALA A 183 3.93 -23.17 -33.00
N PHE A 184 4.35 -22.03 -33.55
CA PHE A 184 3.68 -20.73 -33.31
C PHE A 184 3.73 -19.74 -34.48
N SER A 185 3.59 -20.17 -35.73
CA SER A 185 3.57 -19.25 -36.89
C SER A 185 2.25 -18.47 -37.07
N HIS A 186 1.25 -18.63 -36.20
CA HIS A 186 -0.09 -18.07 -36.41
C HIS A 186 -0.65 -17.19 -35.28
N VAL A 187 0.20 -16.50 -34.52
CA VAL A 187 -0.26 -15.41 -33.64
C VAL A 187 0.59 -14.14 -33.85
N HIS A 188 0.58 -13.63 -35.07
CA HIS A 188 0.88 -12.23 -35.34
C HIS A 188 -0.10 -11.69 -36.39
N LYS A 189 -1.30 -11.34 -35.93
CA LYS A 189 -2.07 -10.25 -36.55
C LYS A 189 -2.26 -9.16 -35.51
N GLN A 190 -1.51 -8.08 -35.70
CA GLN A 190 -1.73 -6.78 -35.11
C GLN A 190 -3.22 -6.43 -35.14
N ASN A 191 -3.75 -6.01 -33.99
CA ASN A 191 -4.83 -5.05 -34.01
C ASN A 191 -4.54 -3.95 -32.98
N LYS A 192 -4.21 -2.77 -33.52
CA LYS A 192 -4.24 -1.50 -32.80
C LYS A 192 -5.69 -1.24 -32.42
N ASN A 193 -6.00 -1.33 -31.12
CA ASN A 193 -6.99 -0.51 -30.40
C ASN A 193 -7.22 -1.12 -29.02
N SER A 194 -6.34 -0.82 -28.06
CA SER A 194 -6.67 -1.00 -26.65
C SER A 194 -7.50 0.20 -26.21
N LYS A 195 -8.81 0.00 -26.11
CA LYS A 195 -9.70 0.90 -25.35
C LYS A 195 -9.12 1.07 -23.94
N ASN A 196 -8.99 2.32 -23.51
CA ASN A 196 -8.66 2.68 -22.14
C ASN A 196 -9.55 1.90 -21.18
N VAL A 197 -8.95 1.06 -20.33
CA VAL A 197 -9.62 0.55 -19.14
C VAL A 197 -9.80 1.75 -18.23
N ALA A 198 -11.01 2.33 -18.22
CA ALA A 198 -11.32 3.47 -17.39
C ALA A 198 -11.41 3.01 -15.93
N PHE A 199 -10.47 3.45 -15.09
CA PHE A 199 -10.63 3.44 -13.64
C PHE A 199 -11.80 4.36 -13.29
N THR A 200 -12.88 3.80 -12.74
CA THR A 200 -14.13 4.51 -12.43
C THR A 200 -14.10 5.31 -11.11
N GLY A 201 -12.90 5.59 -10.56
CA GLY A 201 -12.72 6.40 -9.37
C GLY A 201 -12.34 7.83 -9.73
N GLY A 202 -12.88 8.83 -9.00
CA GLY A 202 -12.46 10.21 -9.19
C GLY A 202 -10.95 10.34 -8.98
N VAL A 203 -10.25 11.11 -9.81
CA VAL A 203 -8.78 11.30 -9.73
C VAL A 203 -8.31 11.68 -8.31
N GLN A 204 -9.17 12.34 -7.53
CA GLN A 204 -8.93 12.69 -6.13
C GLN A 204 -8.81 11.48 -5.19
N ASP A 205 -9.56 10.40 -5.44
CA ASP A 205 -9.51 9.20 -4.60
C ASP A 205 -8.15 8.51 -4.69
N PHE A 206 -7.47 8.63 -5.84
CA PHE A 206 -6.10 8.13 -5.99
C PHE A 206 -5.13 9.09 -5.29
N ILE A 207 -5.12 10.38 -5.64
CA ILE A 207 -4.14 11.39 -5.15
C ILE A 207 -3.91 11.30 -3.63
N PHE A 208 -4.98 11.18 -2.84
CA PHE A 208 -4.94 11.36 -1.39
C PHE A 208 -4.98 10.06 -0.58
N ASP A 209 -5.13 8.90 -1.22
CA ASP A 209 -5.14 7.60 -0.56
C ASP A 209 -3.81 6.88 -0.84
N PRO A 210 -2.95 6.64 0.18
CA PRO A 210 -1.66 5.97 -0.01
C PRO A 210 -1.79 4.57 -0.62
N VAL A 211 -2.83 3.81 -0.28
CA VAL A 211 -3.02 2.44 -0.78
C VAL A 211 -3.45 2.46 -2.24
N LYS A 212 -4.37 3.34 -2.62
CA LYS A 212 -4.79 3.49 -4.04
C LYS A 212 -3.67 4.09 -4.91
N ASN A 213 -2.86 4.98 -4.35
CA ASN A 213 -1.65 5.47 -5.02
C ASN A 213 -0.70 4.33 -5.39
N LEU A 214 -0.48 3.39 -4.46
CA LEU A 214 0.36 2.22 -4.69
C LEU A 214 -0.27 1.25 -5.69
N MET A 215 -1.59 1.05 -5.62
CA MET A 215 -2.33 0.25 -6.59
C MET A 215 -2.18 0.78 -8.03
N LEU A 216 -2.12 2.10 -8.22
CA LEU A 216 -1.86 2.71 -9.53
C LEU A 216 -0.43 2.41 -10.02
N VAL A 217 0.56 2.52 -9.13
CA VAL A 217 1.96 2.18 -9.44
C VAL A 217 2.09 0.70 -9.80
N ASP A 218 1.42 -0.18 -9.05
CA ASP A 218 1.37 -1.60 -9.37
C ASP A 218 0.72 -1.88 -10.71
N GLY A 219 -0.29 -1.09 -11.12
CA GLY A 219 -0.86 -1.19 -12.46
C GLY A 219 0.16 -0.93 -13.56
N ALA A 220 1.00 0.09 -13.36
CA ALA A 220 2.09 0.39 -14.30
C ALA A 220 3.17 -0.70 -14.29
N ILE A 221 3.56 -1.19 -13.11
CA ILE A 221 4.56 -2.27 -12.94
C ILE A 221 4.07 -3.57 -13.60
N THR A 222 2.84 -3.99 -13.32
CA THR A 222 2.22 -5.17 -13.93
C THR A 222 2.18 -5.04 -15.45
N GLY A 223 1.74 -3.88 -15.96
CA GLY A 223 1.72 -3.62 -17.40
C GLY A 223 3.10 -3.70 -18.04
N GLU A 224 4.11 -3.13 -17.39
CA GLU A 224 5.50 -3.17 -17.87
C GLU A 224 6.05 -4.60 -17.90
N ARG A 225 5.90 -5.36 -16.80
CA ARG A 225 6.33 -6.76 -16.70
C ARG A 225 5.72 -7.65 -17.78
N LEU A 226 4.41 -7.50 -18.01
CA LEU A 226 3.70 -8.30 -19.02
C LEU A 226 4.11 -7.92 -20.44
N THR A 227 4.33 -6.64 -20.72
CA THR A 227 4.71 -6.16 -22.07
C THR A 227 6.17 -6.39 -22.42
N HIS A 228 7.06 -6.44 -21.42
CA HIS A 228 8.50 -6.64 -21.58
C HIS A 228 8.96 -8.06 -21.21
N ALA A 229 8.02 -8.99 -21.04
CA ALA A 229 8.33 -10.40 -20.87
C ALA A 229 9.17 -10.91 -22.04
N LYS A 230 10.28 -11.59 -21.74
CA LYS A 230 11.27 -11.96 -22.76
C LYS A 230 10.81 -13.13 -23.64
N ASN A 231 9.98 -14.00 -23.09
CA ASN A 231 9.41 -15.16 -23.77
C ASN A 231 8.11 -15.63 -23.07
N PRO A 232 7.36 -16.58 -23.65
CA PRO A 232 6.10 -17.05 -23.05
C PRO A 232 6.24 -17.64 -21.63
N GLN A 233 7.38 -18.24 -21.30
CA GLN A 233 7.65 -18.75 -19.95
C GLN A 233 7.76 -17.61 -18.94
N ASP A 234 8.51 -16.56 -19.28
CA ASP A 234 8.64 -15.33 -18.49
C ASP A 234 7.29 -14.61 -18.34
N PHE A 235 6.51 -14.53 -19.43
CA PHE A 235 5.18 -13.94 -19.44
C PHE A 235 4.21 -14.66 -18.51
N LEU A 236 4.12 -16.00 -18.59
CA LEU A 236 3.26 -16.79 -17.71
C LEU A 236 3.67 -16.64 -16.25
N GLY A 237 4.98 -16.58 -15.99
CA GLY A 237 5.50 -16.29 -14.65
C GLY A 237 5.00 -14.95 -14.11
N TYR A 238 5.01 -13.90 -14.93
CA TYR A 238 4.46 -12.60 -14.57
C TYR A 238 2.93 -12.62 -14.39
N VAL A 239 2.18 -13.32 -15.24
CA VAL A 239 0.71 -13.45 -15.06
C VAL A 239 0.36 -14.05 -13.70
N ILE A 240 1.05 -15.11 -13.29
CA ILE A 240 0.80 -15.77 -12.00
C ILE A 240 1.18 -14.84 -10.86
N LYS A 241 2.39 -14.27 -10.91
CA LYS A 241 2.88 -13.33 -9.89
C LYS A 241 1.93 -12.17 -9.70
N GLU A 242 1.66 -11.42 -10.77
CA GLU A 242 0.85 -10.20 -10.71
C GLU A 242 -0.59 -10.55 -10.38
N GLY A 243 -1.15 -11.64 -10.94
CA GLY A 243 -2.49 -12.11 -10.60
C GLY A 243 -2.66 -12.41 -9.11
N PHE A 244 -1.72 -13.15 -8.51
CA PHE A 244 -1.73 -13.42 -7.06
C PHE A 244 -1.51 -12.15 -6.24
N PHE A 245 -0.55 -11.31 -6.64
CA PHE A 245 -0.28 -10.05 -5.97
C PHE A 245 -1.54 -9.19 -5.89
N TRP A 246 -2.20 -8.94 -7.02
CA TRP A 246 -3.44 -8.17 -7.07
C TRP A 246 -4.57 -8.81 -6.26
N ALA A 247 -4.78 -10.11 -6.42
CA ALA A 247 -5.81 -10.85 -5.70
C ALA A 247 -5.63 -10.72 -4.18
N PHE A 248 -4.43 -10.89 -3.64
CA PHE A 248 -4.22 -10.97 -2.19
C PHE A 248 -3.84 -9.65 -1.53
N MET A 249 -3.21 -8.72 -2.26
CA MET A 249 -2.88 -7.39 -1.74
C MET A 249 -4.10 -6.46 -1.71
N TYR A 250 -4.89 -6.45 -2.79
CA TYR A 250 -5.94 -5.44 -2.98
C TYR A 250 -7.36 -5.96 -2.76
N PHE A 251 -7.65 -7.23 -3.06
CA PHE A 251 -9.03 -7.73 -3.05
C PHE A 251 -9.34 -8.66 -1.87
N ALA A 252 -8.51 -9.69 -1.64
CA ALA A 252 -8.76 -10.69 -0.61
C ALA A 252 -8.52 -10.14 0.79
N GLY A 253 -7.48 -9.32 0.99
CA GLY A 253 -7.17 -8.73 2.29
C GLY A 253 -8.35 -7.94 2.91
N PRO A 254 -8.93 -6.96 2.20
CA PRO A 254 -10.11 -6.22 2.69
C PRO A 254 -11.33 -7.11 2.89
N THR A 255 -11.56 -8.06 1.97
CA THR A 255 -12.72 -8.99 2.06
C THR A 255 -12.61 -9.90 3.28
N LEU A 256 -11.41 -10.44 3.54
CA LEU A 256 -11.13 -11.27 4.69
C LEU A 256 -11.23 -10.47 6.01
N SER A 257 -10.75 -9.22 6.04
CA SER A 257 -10.93 -8.33 7.19
C SER A 257 -12.41 -8.17 7.53
N LYS A 258 -13.23 -7.80 6.53
CA LYS A 258 -14.68 -7.62 6.70
C LYS A 258 -15.39 -8.89 7.15
N ALA A 259 -14.99 -10.06 6.62
CA ALA A 259 -15.55 -11.34 7.04
C ALA A 259 -15.21 -11.65 8.52
N LEU A 260 -13.97 -11.38 8.93
CA LEU A 260 -13.51 -11.57 10.32
C LEU A 260 -14.16 -10.55 11.27
N GLU A 261 -14.39 -9.31 10.83
CA GLU A 261 -15.15 -8.29 11.56
C GLU A 261 -16.61 -8.73 11.76
N LYS A 262 -17.28 -9.19 10.69
CA LYS A 262 -18.66 -9.70 10.75
C LYS A 262 -18.77 -10.90 11.70
N PHE A 263 -17.80 -11.81 11.68
CA PHE A 263 -17.75 -12.93 12.61
C PHE A 263 -17.61 -12.47 14.08
N ALA A 264 -16.76 -11.47 14.33
CA ALA A 264 -16.61 -10.90 15.68
C ALA A 264 -17.89 -10.17 16.13
N ASP A 265 -18.57 -9.47 15.22
CA ASP A 265 -19.86 -8.84 15.47
C ASP A 265 -20.96 -9.83 15.84
N GLN A 266 -21.02 -10.98 15.16
CA GLN A 266 -21.94 -12.07 15.50
C GLN A 266 -21.72 -12.60 16.93
N LYS A 267 -20.50 -12.45 17.47
CA LYS A 267 -20.17 -12.77 18.87
C LYS A 267 -20.42 -11.62 19.84
N GLY A 268 -21.05 -10.54 19.39
CA GLY A 268 -21.27 -9.33 20.18
C GLY A 268 -19.98 -8.63 20.57
N LYS A 269 -18.93 -8.70 19.74
CA LYS A 269 -17.60 -8.15 20.04
C LYS A 269 -17.02 -7.49 18.79
N SER A 270 -17.56 -6.34 18.42
CA SER A 270 -17.08 -5.56 17.27
C SER A 270 -15.59 -5.27 17.39
N ILE A 271 -14.86 -5.48 16.29
CA ILE A 271 -13.42 -5.20 16.17
C ILE A 271 -13.12 -4.16 15.08
N ASP A 272 -14.15 -3.43 14.65
CA ASP A 272 -14.11 -2.47 13.53
C ASP A 272 -13.39 -1.14 13.90
N LEU A 273 -13.25 -0.84 15.20
CA LEU A 273 -12.39 0.26 15.63
C LEU A 273 -10.92 0.00 15.22
N ASP A 274 -10.17 1.08 15.00
CA ASP A 274 -8.74 1.03 14.72
C ASP A 274 -8.01 0.26 15.83
N SER A 275 -7.01 -0.54 15.47
CA SER A 275 -6.25 -1.32 16.45
C SER A 275 -5.61 -0.46 17.53
N ARG A 276 -5.14 0.75 17.20
CA ARG A 276 -4.55 1.70 18.16
C ARG A 276 -5.56 2.10 19.24
N VAL A 277 -6.84 2.24 18.85
CA VAL A 277 -7.93 2.51 19.80
C VAL A 277 -8.24 1.27 20.64
N ILE A 278 -8.41 0.09 20.02
CA ILE A 278 -8.77 -1.17 20.71
C ILE A 278 -7.71 -1.58 21.75
N PHE A 279 -6.43 -1.41 21.41
CA PHE A 279 -5.33 -1.73 22.31
C PHE A 279 -4.90 -0.55 23.19
N GLY A 280 -5.50 0.62 23.00
CA GLY A 280 -5.29 1.81 23.81
C GLY A 280 -5.89 1.68 25.22
N LYS A 281 -5.34 2.45 26.15
CA LYS A 281 -5.81 2.49 27.55
C LYS A 281 -7.09 3.33 27.71
N ASP A 282 -7.35 4.24 26.77
CA ASP A 282 -8.48 5.16 26.88
C ASP A 282 -9.82 4.49 26.63
N LEU A 283 -9.87 3.41 25.83
CA LEU A 283 -11.10 2.66 25.60
C LEU A 283 -11.63 2.03 26.90
N GLU A 284 -10.72 1.51 27.72
CA GLU A 284 -11.03 0.92 29.02
C GLU A 284 -11.56 1.98 30.00
N LYS A 285 -10.90 3.14 30.06
CA LYS A 285 -11.39 4.29 30.82
C LYS A 285 -12.76 4.77 30.34
N ALA A 286 -12.96 4.80 29.02
CA ALA A 286 -14.21 5.25 28.40
C ALA A 286 -15.39 4.37 28.82
N PHE A 287 -15.18 3.05 28.85
CA PHE A 287 -16.20 2.04 29.09
C PHE A 287 -16.44 1.76 30.58
N ASN A 288 -15.71 2.44 31.47
CA ASN A 288 -15.90 2.32 32.90
C ASN A 288 -17.27 2.88 33.32
N GLY A 289 -18.07 2.08 34.01
CA GLY A 289 -19.48 2.36 34.33
C GLY A 289 -20.44 2.02 33.19
N LYS A 290 -21.25 0.96 33.37
CA LYS A 290 -22.09 0.36 32.31
C LYS A 290 -23.23 1.26 31.82
N ASP A 291 -23.82 2.08 32.70
CA ASP A 291 -24.99 2.92 32.37
C ASP A 291 -24.77 4.42 32.55
N SER A 292 -23.98 4.84 33.54
CA SER A 292 -23.68 6.25 33.86
C SER A 292 -22.26 6.68 33.44
N GLY A 293 -21.57 5.82 32.70
CA GLY A 293 -20.15 5.95 32.36
C GLY A 293 -19.81 7.15 31.49
N ILE A 294 -18.52 7.29 31.22
CA ILE A 294 -17.96 8.40 30.45
C ILE A 294 -18.45 8.33 28.99
N MET A 295 -18.48 7.14 28.40
CA MET A 295 -18.77 6.95 26.97
C MET A 295 -20.13 7.53 26.50
N PRO A 296 -21.28 7.26 27.16
CA PRO A 296 -22.58 7.87 26.77
C PRO A 296 -22.54 9.40 26.68
N LYS A 297 -21.91 10.07 27.66
CA LYS A 297 -21.81 11.54 27.68
C LYS A 297 -20.97 12.05 26.51
N GLN A 298 -19.85 11.37 26.24
CA GLN A 298 -18.93 11.71 25.16
C GLN A 298 -19.56 11.53 23.78
N ILE A 299 -20.34 10.44 23.58
CA ILE A 299 -21.12 10.20 22.37
C ILE A 299 -22.18 11.30 22.19
N GLN A 300 -22.92 11.65 23.25
CA GLN A 300 -23.97 12.65 23.17
C GLN A 300 -23.41 14.04 22.83
N GLU A 301 -22.30 14.44 23.45
CA GLU A 301 -21.58 15.67 23.13
C GLU A 301 -21.11 15.69 21.67
N PHE A 302 -20.50 14.60 21.20
CA PHE A 302 -20.07 14.46 19.81
C PHE A 302 -21.27 14.59 18.85
N LYS A 303 -22.38 13.86 19.09
CA LYS A 303 -23.58 13.91 18.25
C LYS A 303 -24.22 15.30 18.21
N LYS A 304 -24.14 16.08 19.29
CA LYS A 304 -24.58 17.48 19.32
C LYS A 304 -23.74 18.35 18.38
N ALA A 305 -22.42 18.17 18.38
CA ALA A 305 -21.52 18.87 17.46
C ALA A 305 -21.64 18.37 16.00
N ALA A 306 -21.94 17.08 15.81
CA ALA A 306 -22.01 16.44 14.50
C ALA A 306 -23.22 16.81 13.62
N LYS A 307 -24.08 17.74 14.08
CA LYS A 307 -25.29 18.20 13.38
C LYS A 307 -25.00 18.87 12.05
N SER A 308 -23.84 19.50 11.89
CA SER A 308 -23.36 20.04 10.62
C SER A 308 -21.87 19.76 10.46
N ASP A 309 -21.40 19.76 9.22
CA ASP A 309 -19.98 19.52 8.93
C ASP A 309 -19.07 20.62 9.52
N LEU A 310 -19.51 21.88 9.49
CA LEU A 310 -18.75 23.00 10.04
C LEU A 310 -18.61 22.89 11.56
N GLU A 311 -19.70 22.60 12.28
CA GLU A 311 -19.67 22.48 13.73
C GLU A 311 -18.89 21.25 14.18
N LEU A 312 -19.00 20.14 13.45
CA LEU A 312 -18.18 18.96 13.69
C LEU A 312 -16.69 19.26 13.49
N TYR A 313 -16.36 19.98 12.41
CA TYR A 313 -14.99 20.39 12.13
C TYR A 313 -14.44 21.26 13.26
N LYS A 314 -15.13 22.36 13.61
CA LYS A 314 -14.74 23.26 14.71
C LYS A 314 -14.58 22.51 16.03
N PHE A 315 -15.52 21.61 16.33
CA PHE A 315 -15.42 20.75 17.50
C PHE A 315 -14.13 19.92 17.44
N ALA A 316 -13.85 19.24 16.33
CA ALA A 316 -12.66 18.39 16.19
C ALA A 316 -11.33 19.13 16.30
N VAL A 317 -11.24 20.37 15.78
CA VAL A 317 -9.98 21.15 15.76
C VAL A 317 -9.76 22.00 17.02
N LYS A 318 -10.77 22.12 17.89
CA LYS A 318 -10.69 22.91 19.12
C LYS A 318 -9.53 22.41 20.01
N PRO A 319 -8.51 23.25 20.32
CA PRO A 319 -7.29 22.85 21.03
C PRO A 319 -7.52 22.06 22.33
N GLU A 320 -8.48 22.51 23.13
CA GLU A 320 -8.82 21.98 24.44
C GLU A 320 -9.87 20.87 24.39
N ASN A 321 -10.22 20.36 23.20
CA ASN A 321 -11.21 19.30 23.08
C ASN A 321 -10.66 17.96 23.62
N LYS A 322 -11.20 17.56 24.78
CA LYS A 322 -10.89 16.30 25.46
C LYS A 322 -11.85 15.17 25.10
N ASN A 323 -12.71 15.37 24.10
CA ASN A 323 -13.71 14.39 23.75
C ASN A 323 -13.07 13.07 23.28
N LEU A 324 -13.51 11.95 23.85
CA LEU A 324 -12.89 10.65 23.60
C LEU A 324 -13.03 10.20 22.15
N ILE A 325 -14.10 10.58 21.44
CA ILE A 325 -14.24 10.26 20.01
C ILE A 325 -13.19 11.02 19.19
N ILE A 326 -12.92 12.28 19.53
CA ILE A 326 -11.86 13.07 18.89
C ILE A 326 -10.49 12.48 19.19
N LYS A 327 -10.25 12.01 20.42
CA LYS A 327 -9.02 11.29 20.76
C LYS A 327 -8.86 10.00 19.95
N MET A 328 -9.92 9.19 19.86
CA MET A 328 -9.92 7.99 19.02
C MET A 328 -9.65 8.31 17.55
N ALA A 329 -10.13 9.46 17.05
CA ALA A 329 -9.87 9.92 15.69
C ALA A 329 -8.42 10.34 15.46
N LYS A 330 -7.79 10.99 16.45
CA LYS A 330 -6.35 11.28 16.45
C LYS A 330 -5.54 9.98 16.46
N ASP A 331 -5.89 9.06 17.35
CA ASP A 331 -5.23 7.75 17.45
C ASP A 331 -5.38 6.93 16.16
N SER A 332 -6.49 7.08 15.45
CA SER A 332 -6.77 6.41 14.16
C SER A 332 -6.17 7.14 12.95
N GLY A 333 -5.49 8.27 13.13
CA GLY A 333 -4.90 9.05 12.04
C GLY A 333 -5.90 9.82 11.16
N ILE A 334 -7.20 9.81 11.49
CA ILE A 334 -8.23 10.58 10.80
C ILE A 334 -8.07 12.09 11.07
N ILE A 335 -7.60 12.43 12.28
CA ILE A 335 -7.19 13.78 12.64
C ILE A 335 -5.66 13.80 12.75
N THR A 336 -5.01 14.60 11.91
CA THR A 336 -3.56 14.77 11.94
C THR A 336 -3.17 15.91 12.88
N LEU A 337 -2.11 15.71 13.66
CA LEU A 337 -1.57 16.73 14.56
C LEU A 337 -0.45 17.52 13.88
N ALA A 338 -0.27 18.76 14.31
CA ALA A 338 0.86 19.58 13.87
C ALA A 338 2.17 19.01 14.43
N ASP A 339 3.24 19.08 13.65
CA ASP A 339 4.53 18.50 14.03
C ASP A 339 5.02 19.03 15.38
N GLY A 340 5.36 18.10 16.30
CA GLY A 340 5.82 18.43 17.64
C GLY A 340 4.75 19.03 18.56
N SER A 341 3.46 18.91 18.22
CA SER A 341 2.34 19.49 18.97
C SER A 341 1.21 18.49 19.22
N GLU A 342 0.40 18.76 20.24
CA GLU A 342 -0.88 18.07 20.52
C GLU A 342 -2.08 18.71 19.79
N LEU A 343 -1.82 19.83 19.11
CA LEU A 343 -2.80 20.60 18.36
C LEU A 343 -3.04 20.00 16.97
N VAL A 344 -4.26 20.16 16.47
CA VAL A 344 -4.65 19.66 15.15
C VAL A 344 -3.99 20.49 14.04
N ASP A 345 -3.39 19.85 13.04
CA ASP A 345 -2.89 20.54 11.85
C ASP A 345 -4.05 20.89 10.93
N THR A 346 -4.50 22.15 10.97
CA THR A 346 -5.63 22.62 10.15
C THR A 346 -5.32 22.68 8.65
N ARG A 347 -4.07 22.44 8.23
CA ARG A 347 -3.70 22.24 6.82
C ARG A 347 -4.16 20.89 6.29
N LYS A 348 -4.41 19.92 7.17
CA LYS A 348 -4.77 18.54 6.78
C LYS A 348 -6.28 18.39 6.72
N TYR A 349 -6.73 17.65 5.72
CA TYR A 349 -8.15 17.36 5.55
C TYR A 349 -8.61 16.36 6.61
N ILE A 350 -9.73 16.66 7.27
CA ILE A 350 -10.41 15.73 8.18
C ILE A 350 -11.60 15.13 7.41
N ASP A 351 -11.59 13.81 7.24
CA ASP A 351 -12.75 13.12 6.68
C ASP A 351 -13.87 13.06 7.74
N LEU A 352 -14.82 14.00 7.63
CA LEU A 352 -15.92 14.13 8.58
C LEU A 352 -16.89 12.94 8.53
N LYS A 353 -16.92 12.16 7.45
CA LYS A 353 -17.72 10.94 7.37
C LYS A 353 -17.04 9.81 8.15
N GLU A 354 -15.73 9.63 7.97
CA GLU A 354 -14.97 8.67 8.78
C GLU A 354 -14.96 9.04 10.26
N LEU A 355 -14.86 10.34 10.57
CA LEU A 355 -14.96 10.84 11.94
C LEU A 355 -16.30 10.48 12.61
N ARG A 356 -17.43 10.63 11.90
CA ARG A 356 -18.74 10.14 12.38
C ARG A 356 -18.75 8.63 12.53
N GLY A 357 -18.16 7.91 11.58
CA GLY A 357 -18.04 6.45 11.64
C GLY A 357 -17.30 5.94 12.88
N ILE A 358 -16.33 6.68 13.42
CA ILE A 358 -15.69 6.31 14.70
C ILE A 358 -16.71 6.34 15.84
N CYS A 359 -17.55 7.38 15.90
CA CYS A 359 -18.60 7.48 16.91
C CYS A 359 -19.55 6.27 16.84
N ASP A 360 -20.01 5.93 15.63
CA ASP A 360 -20.92 4.80 15.41
C ASP A 360 -20.28 3.46 15.82
N LYS A 361 -19.02 3.24 15.45
CA LYS A 361 -18.27 2.03 15.81
C LYS A 361 -18.08 1.92 17.32
N ALA A 362 -17.75 3.03 17.98
CA ALA A 362 -17.51 3.05 19.41
C ALA A 362 -18.83 2.88 20.20
N GLU A 363 -19.91 3.50 19.76
CA GLU A 363 -21.27 3.31 20.32
C GLU A 363 -21.75 1.87 20.15
N LYS A 364 -21.52 1.25 18.99
CA LYS A 364 -21.85 -0.16 18.74
C LYS A 364 -21.11 -1.09 19.71
N LEU A 365 -19.78 -0.92 19.85
CA LEU A 365 -18.98 -1.75 20.75
C LEU A 365 -19.38 -1.53 22.22
N PHE A 366 -19.68 -0.29 22.61
CA PHE A 366 -20.17 0.02 23.94
C PHE A 366 -21.54 -0.62 24.21
N THR A 367 -22.46 -0.55 23.25
CA THR A 367 -23.78 -1.20 23.34
C THR A 367 -23.66 -2.72 23.46
N GLN A 368 -22.73 -3.32 22.73
CA GLN A 368 -22.40 -4.73 22.87
C GLN A 368 -21.85 -5.09 24.25
N TYR A 369 -20.96 -4.26 24.81
CA TYR A 369 -20.50 -4.41 26.19
C TYR A 369 -21.67 -4.33 27.20
N LYS A 370 -22.56 -3.34 27.04
CA LYS A 370 -23.75 -3.21 27.90
C LYS A 370 -24.65 -4.44 27.88
N LYS A 371 -24.83 -5.05 26.71
CA LYS A 371 -25.61 -6.28 26.56
C LYS A 371 -24.86 -7.52 27.04
N SER A 372 -23.54 -7.43 27.17
CA SER A 372 -22.73 -8.52 27.71
C SER A 372 -22.90 -8.59 29.23
N GLU A 373 -22.89 -9.81 29.77
CA GLU A 373 -22.83 -10.07 31.22
C GLU A 373 -21.38 -10.13 31.71
N GLN A 374 -20.41 -9.91 30.82
CA GLN A 374 -18.99 -10.03 31.13
C GLN A 374 -18.47 -8.81 31.91
N PRO A 375 -17.54 -8.99 32.86
CA PRO A 375 -16.74 -7.90 33.41
C PRO A 375 -16.00 -7.15 32.30
N LEU A 376 -15.77 -5.84 32.48
CA LEU A 376 -15.14 -4.98 31.47
C LEU A 376 -13.80 -5.55 30.97
N ASP A 377 -12.94 -5.98 31.89
CA ASP A 377 -11.62 -6.50 31.58
C ASP A 377 -11.69 -7.76 30.71
N GLU A 378 -12.63 -8.66 31.02
CA GLU A 378 -12.84 -9.88 30.25
C GLU A 378 -13.41 -9.57 28.85
N PHE A 379 -14.39 -8.66 28.79
CA PHE A 379 -14.97 -8.22 27.52
C PHE A 379 -13.89 -7.62 26.61
N LEU A 380 -13.13 -6.64 27.11
CA LEU A 380 -12.08 -5.97 26.35
C LEU A 380 -10.93 -6.92 26.00
N LYS A 381 -10.55 -7.85 26.90
CA LYS A 381 -9.57 -8.90 26.59
C LYS A 381 -10.03 -9.77 25.43
N SER A 382 -11.32 -10.11 25.38
CA SER A 382 -11.92 -10.88 24.28
C SER A 382 -11.93 -10.09 22.96
N VAL A 383 -12.34 -8.81 22.98
CA VAL A 383 -12.29 -7.91 21.81
C VAL A 383 -10.87 -7.77 21.27
N ARG A 384 -9.91 -7.49 22.16
CA ARG A 384 -8.48 -7.39 21.83
C ARG A 384 -7.96 -8.70 21.22
N SER A 385 -8.34 -9.86 21.77
CA SER A 385 -7.96 -11.17 21.23
C SER A 385 -8.52 -11.41 19.82
N LEU A 386 -9.80 -11.10 19.60
CA LEU A 386 -10.43 -11.22 18.29
C LEU A 386 -9.78 -10.28 17.26
N LYS A 387 -9.45 -9.04 17.63
CA LYS A 387 -8.73 -8.11 16.76
C LYS A 387 -7.35 -8.65 16.37
N LYS A 388 -6.57 -9.17 17.33
CA LYS A 388 -5.27 -9.81 17.06
C LYS A 388 -5.41 -10.98 16.10
N ALA A 389 -6.35 -11.88 16.37
CA ALA A 389 -6.60 -13.04 15.52
C ALA A 389 -7.02 -12.62 14.11
N SER A 390 -7.83 -11.56 13.99
CA SER A 390 -8.24 -11.02 12.68
C SER A 390 -7.04 -10.50 11.89
N ILE A 391 -6.20 -9.66 12.51
CA ILE A 391 -4.98 -9.12 11.88
C ILE A 391 -4.04 -10.24 11.43
N LEU A 392 -3.76 -11.20 12.33
CA LEU A 392 -2.87 -12.33 12.03
C LEU A 392 -3.41 -13.24 10.93
N LYS A 393 -4.71 -13.55 10.93
CA LYS A 393 -5.32 -14.37 9.88
C LYS A 393 -5.30 -13.65 8.54
N ASN A 394 -5.57 -12.35 8.51
CA ASN A 394 -5.52 -11.56 7.29
C ASN A 394 -4.11 -11.51 6.70
N ILE A 395 -3.14 -11.08 7.50
CA ILE A 395 -1.74 -11.00 7.06
C ILE A 395 -1.19 -12.38 6.73
N GLY A 396 -1.42 -13.37 7.59
CA GLY A 396 -0.96 -14.74 7.41
C GLY A 396 -1.53 -15.41 6.16
N ALA A 397 -2.82 -15.21 5.86
CA ALA A 397 -3.41 -15.73 4.61
C ALA A 397 -2.77 -15.09 3.38
N CYS A 398 -2.54 -13.77 3.40
CA CYS A 398 -1.86 -13.09 2.29
C CYS A 398 -0.41 -13.55 2.14
N ILE A 399 0.35 -13.67 3.23
CA ILE A 399 1.73 -14.17 3.23
C ILE A 399 1.78 -15.62 2.73
N GLY A 400 0.87 -16.49 3.18
CA GLY A 400 0.81 -17.88 2.72
C GLY A 400 0.52 -17.95 1.22
N ALA A 401 -0.42 -17.15 0.72
CA ALA A 401 -0.73 -17.11 -0.70
C ALA A 401 0.45 -16.57 -1.55
N LEU A 402 1.04 -15.44 -1.15
CA LEU A 402 2.06 -14.74 -1.92
C LEU A 402 3.46 -15.34 -1.76
N GLY A 403 3.84 -15.72 -0.54
CA GLY A 403 5.18 -16.21 -0.23
C GLY A 403 5.35 -17.73 -0.34
N ILE A 404 4.25 -18.50 -0.41
CA ILE A 404 4.31 -19.97 -0.47
C ILE A 404 3.56 -20.50 -1.69
N ILE A 405 2.26 -20.23 -1.82
CA ILE A 405 1.42 -20.85 -2.86
C ILE A 405 1.83 -20.39 -4.26
N ALA A 406 1.93 -19.07 -4.50
CA ALA A 406 2.35 -18.55 -5.80
C ALA A 406 3.75 -19.07 -6.22
N PRO A 407 4.79 -19.00 -5.36
CA PRO A 407 6.09 -19.59 -5.65
C PRO A 407 6.05 -21.10 -5.90
N ALA A 408 5.25 -21.85 -5.16
CA ALA A 408 5.10 -23.29 -5.36
C ALA A 408 4.47 -23.63 -6.72
N ILE A 409 3.45 -22.87 -7.16
CA ILE A 409 2.86 -22.99 -8.49
C ILE A 409 3.92 -22.71 -9.56
N MET A 410 4.70 -21.63 -9.39
CA MET A 410 5.77 -21.28 -10.34
C MET A 410 6.84 -22.37 -10.42
N LEU A 411 7.27 -22.92 -9.28
CA LEU A 411 8.17 -24.07 -9.23
C LEU A 411 7.59 -25.31 -9.91
N GLY A 412 6.30 -25.59 -9.68
CA GLY A 412 5.60 -26.69 -10.34
C GLY A 412 5.62 -26.56 -11.86
N LEU A 413 5.31 -25.37 -12.38
CA LEU A 413 5.39 -25.07 -13.81
C LEU A 413 6.83 -25.15 -14.34
N ARG A 414 7.81 -24.76 -13.53
CA ARG A 414 9.22 -24.94 -13.88
C ARG A 414 9.59 -26.41 -14.04
N LYS A 415 9.04 -27.34 -13.27
CA LYS A 415 9.30 -28.78 -13.50
C LYS A 415 8.79 -29.28 -14.85
N LEU A 416 7.76 -28.65 -15.43
CA LEU A 416 7.24 -28.98 -16.76
C LEU A 416 8.08 -28.40 -17.89
N ASN A 417 8.78 -27.29 -17.63
CA ASN A 417 9.73 -26.67 -18.56
C ASN A 417 11.00 -26.24 -17.78
N PRO A 418 11.90 -27.21 -17.50
CA PRO A 418 13.00 -27.04 -16.53
C PRO A 418 14.01 -25.98 -16.93
N ASP A 419 14.21 -25.78 -18.22
CA ASP A 419 15.24 -24.89 -18.70
C ASP A 419 14.86 -23.43 -18.54
N TYR A 420 15.81 -22.61 -18.09
CA TYR A 420 15.67 -21.16 -18.13
C TYR A 420 15.70 -20.67 -19.58
N GLN A 421 14.51 -20.42 -20.14
CA GLN A 421 14.37 -20.12 -21.56
C GLN A 421 15.09 -18.82 -21.95
N VAL A 422 15.19 -17.83 -21.06
CA VAL A 422 15.95 -16.60 -21.32
C VAL A 422 17.43 -16.90 -21.56
N ARG A 423 18.03 -17.80 -20.77
CA ARG A 423 19.41 -18.22 -21.00
C ARG A 423 19.55 -18.92 -22.34
N LYS A 424 18.65 -19.88 -22.64
CA LYS A 424 18.63 -20.57 -23.93
C LYS A 424 18.53 -19.61 -25.11
N ASP A 425 17.66 -18.62 -25.02
CA ASP A 425 17.44 -17.61 -26.06
C ASP A 425 18.71 -16.77 -26.30
N ILE A 426 19.41 -16.37 -25.23
CA ILE A 426 20.66 -15.60 -25.31
C ILE A 426 21.80 -16.46 -25.86
N GLU A 427 21.99 -17.67 -25.34
CA GLU A 427 23.05 -18.58 -25.79
C GLU A 427 22.87 -18.96 -27.27
N LYS A 428 21.63 -19.20 -27.72
CA LYS A 428 21.30 -19.44 -29.14
C LYS A 428 21.64 -18.23 -30.03
N LYS A 429 21.36 -17.01 -29.58
CA LYS A 429 21.74 -15.79 -30.31
C LYS A 429 23.25 -15.64 -30.43
N LEU A 430 24.01 -15.95 -29.38
CA LEU A 430 25.48 -15.88 -29.39
C LEU A 430 26.08 -16.93 -30.32
N ALA A 431 25.57 -18.16 -30.30
CA ALA A 431 26.02 -19.22 -31.18
C ALA A 431 25.81 -18.85 -32.67
N ASN A 432 24.64 -18.29 -33.00
CA ASN A 432 24.34 -17.83 -34.36
C ASN A 432 25.14 -16.60 -34.84
N GLN A 433 25.80 -15.87 -33.93
CA GLN A 433 26.68 -14.74 -34.27
C GLN A 433 28.14 -15.18 -34.47
N GLN A 434 28.48 -16.39 -34.05
CA GLN A 434 29.82 -16.98 -34.18
C GLN A 434 29.95 -17.97 -35.34
N ALA A 435 28.81 -18.49 -35.83
CA ALA A 435 28.69 -19.24 -37.08
C ALA A 435 28.53 -18.26 -38.25
#